data_AF-A0A3R6QQL3-F1
#
_entry.id   AF-A0A3R6QQL3-F1
#
_cell.length_a   1.000
_cell.length_b   1.000
_cell.length_c   1.000
_cell.angle_alpha   90.00
_cell.angle_beta   90.00
_cell.angle_gamma   90.00
#
_symmetry.space_group_name_H-M   'P 1'
#
loop_
_entity.id
_entity.type
_entity.pdbx_description
1 polymer ?
#
loop_
_entity_poly.entity_id
_entity_poly.type
_entity_poly.pdbx_seq_one_letter_code
_entity_poly.pdbx_strand_id
1 'polypeptide(L)'
;MAGKTAAKAKEAKQEKKLSLEELFESLDGVVARLEGEDVSLEESFQLYQKGMEMLKECNETIDTVEKKVQILDEDGETHEF
;
A
#
# COMPACT_ATOMS: atom_id res chain seq x y z
N MET A 1 34.86 -23.61 14.02
CA MET A 1 34.15 -23.07 12.84
C MET A 1 32.67 -22.93 13.19
N ALA A 2 32.26 -21.75 13.66
CA ALA A 2 30.85 -21.46 13.98
C ALA A 2 30.59 -20.01 13.59
N GLY A 3 30.02 -19.79 12.40
CA GLY A 3 29.85 -18.43 11.89
C GLY A 3 29.02 -18.31 10.63
N LYS A 4 28.12 -19.26 10.31
CA LYS A 4 27.34 -19.19 9.06
C LYS A 4 25.83 -19.42 9.18
N THR A 5 25.23 -19.30 10.36
CA THR A 5 23.79 -19.67 10.50
C THR A 5 22.86 -18.53 10.95
N ALA A 6 23.35 -17.31 11.19
CA ALA A 6 22.48 -16.21 11.62
C ALA A 6 22.02 -15.26 10.49
N ALA A 7 22.65 -15.29 9.30
CA ALA A 7 22.35 -14.34 8.23
C ALA A 7 21.14 -14.72 7.35
N LYS A 8 20.69 -15.99 7.39
CA LYS A 8 19.68 -16.51 6.44
C LYS A 8 18.23 -16.45 6.93
N ALA A 9 17.97 -15.95 8.13
CA ALA A 9 16.64 -15.94 8.75
C ALA A 9 15.91 -14.58 8.70
N LYS A 10 16.56 -13.52 8.21
CA LYS A 10 16.00 -12.15 8.21
C LYS A 10 15.38 -11.71 6.89
N GLU A 11 15.43 -12.53 5.84
CA GLU A 11 14.93 -12.18 4.49
C GLU A 11 13.52 -12.72 4.18
N ALA A 12 12.90 -13.49 5.08
CA ALA A 12 11.63 -14.20 4.80
C ALA A 12 10.35 -13.47 5.26
N LYS A 13 10.41 -12.18 5.60
CA LYS A 13 9.21 -11.38 5.91
C LYS A 13 9.32 -9.95 5.42
N GLN A 14 9.66 -9.78 4.14
CA GLN A 14 9.28 -8.57 3.44
C GLN A 14 7.84 -8.82 2.98
N GLU A 15 6.86 -8.40 3.78
CA GLU A 15 5.49 -8.30 3.27
C GLU A 15 5.56 -7.38 2.06
N LYS A 16 5.28 -7.95 0.88
CA LYS A 16 5.33 -7.22 -0.37
C LYS A 16 4.23 -6.17 -0.29
N LYS A 17 4.60 -4.90 -0.05
CA LYS A 17 3.65 -3.79 -0.12
C LYS A 17 3.00 -3.82 -1.51
N LEU A 18 1.68 -3.70 -1.54
CA LEU A 18 0.92 -3.59 -2.77
C LEU A 18 1.38 -2.36 -3.55
N SER A 19 1.35 -2.47 -4.88
CA SER A 19 1.48 -1.31 -5.77
C SER A 19 0.26 -0.40 -5.65
N LEU A 20 0.38 0.83 -6.14
CA LEU A 20 -0.72 1.80 -6.11
C LEU A 20 -1.89 1.30 -6.98
N GLU A 21 -1.59 0.67 -8.11
CA GLU A 21 -2.56 0.05 -9.01
C GLU A 21 -3.32 -1.08 -8.32
N GLU A 22 -2.63 -1.97 -7.61
CA GLU A 22 -3.25 -3.06 -6.85
C GLU A 22 -4.11 -2.54 -5.69
N LEU A 23 -3.71 -1.44 -5.06
CA LEU A 23 -4.50 -0.78 -4.01
C LEU A 23 -5.79 -0.18 -4.57
N PHE A 24 -5.73 0.50 -5.73
CA PHE A 24 -6.92 1.03 -6.39
C PHE A 24 -7.87 -0.06 -6.86
N GLU A 25 -7.36 -1.14 -7.46
CA GLU A 25 -8.18 -2.29 -7.85
C GLU A 25 -8.88 -2.91 -6.63
N SER A 26 -8.17 -3.00 -5.50
CA SER A 26 -8.76 -3.49 -4.25
C SER A 26 -9.84 -2.57 -3.70
N LEU A 27 -9.64 -1.24 -3.79
CA LEU A 27 -10.59 -0.24 -3.34
C LEU A 27 -11.85 -0.25 -4.22
N ASP A 28 -11.72 -0.37 -5.53
CA ASP A 28 -12.84 -0.51 -6.46
C ASP A 28 -13.67 -1.76 -6.13
N GLY A 29 -13.02 -2.86 -5.75
CA GLY A 29 -13.71 -4.05 -5.26
C GLY A 29 -14.49 -3.82 -3.96
N VAL A 30 -13.96 -3.01 -3.04
CA VAL A 30 -14.67 -2.63 -1.80
C VAL A 30 -15.89 -1.75 -2.13
N VAL A 31 -15.74 -0.77 -3.03
CA VAL A 31 -16.84 0.10 -3.48
C VAL A 31 -17.93 -0.74 -4.14
N ALA A 32 -17.57 -1.60 -5.09
CA ALA A 32 -18.52 -2.48 -5.76
C ALA A 32 -19.30 -3.38 -4.78
N ARG A 33 -18.65 -3.85 -3.70
CA ARG A 33 -19.32 -4.63 -2.66
C ARG A 33 -20.26 -3.77 -1.81
N LEU A 34 -19.87 -2.54 -1.48
CA LEU A 34 -20.70 -1.58 -0.75
C LEU A 34 -21.95 -1.16 -1.52
N GLU A 35 -21.87 -1.10 -2.85
CA GLU A 35 -23.01 -0.77 -3.73
C GLU A 35 -23.96 -1.96 -3.98
N GLY A 36 -23.56 -3.17 -3.58
CA GLY A 36 -24.37 -4.38 -3.78
C GLY A 36 -25.62 -4.41 -2.89
N GLU A 37 -26.75 -4.85 -3.45
CA GLU A 37 -28.04 -4.90 -2.75
C GLU A 37 -28.08 -5.87 -1.55
N ASP A 38 -27.20 -6.87 -1.53
CA ASP A 38 -27.12 -7.90 -0.49
C ASP A 38 -26.17 -7.54 0.68
N VAL A 39 -25.60 -6.34 0.70
CA VAL A 39 -24.68 -5.94 1.77
C VAL A 39 -25.45 -5.65 3.06
N SER A 40 -25.11 -6.36 4.13
CA SER A 40 -25.69 -6.08 5.44
C SER A 40 -25.08 -4.81 6.05
N LEU A 41 -25.80 -4.13 6.96
CA LEU A 41 -25.28 -2.94 7.65
C LEU A 41 -23.94 -3.19 8.38
N GLU A 42 -23.81 -4.35 9.02
CA GLU A 42 -22.57 -4.73 9.70
C GLU A 42 -21.41 -4.94 8.71
N GLU A 43 -21.70 -5.59 7.58
CA GLU A 43 -20.72 -5.75 6.49
C GLU A 43 -20.34 -4.38 5.88
N SER A 44 -21.28 -3.44 5.75
CA SER A 44 -21.01 -2.08 5.29
C SER A 44 -20.02 -1.35 6.20
N PHE A 45 -20.14 -1.50 7.53
CA PHE A 45 -19.17 -0.91 8.47
C PHE A 45 -17.77 -1.53 8.32
N GLN A 46 -17.69 -2.85 8.16
CA GLN A 46 -16.41 -3.54 7.97
C GLN A 46 -15.75 -3.13 6.64
N LEU A 47 -16.52 -3.07 5.56
CA LEU A 47 -16.04 -2.63 4.25
C LEU A 47 -15.61 -1.16 4.27
N TYR A 48 -16.37 -0.29 4.94
CA TYR A 48 -15.99 1.11 5.10
C TYR A 48 -14.66 1.24 5.83
N GLN A 49 -14.49 0.55 6.97
CA GLN A 49 -13.23 0.57 7.71
C GLN A 49 -12.06 0.07 6.85
N LYS A 50 -12.25 -1.05 6.14
CA LYS A 50 -11.26 -1.59 5.21
C LYS A 50 -10.90 -0.58 4.11
N GLY A 51 -11.89 0.10 3.54
CA GLY A 51 -11.68 1.14 2.54
C GLY A 51 -10.87 2.32 3.09
N MET A 52 -11.13 2.73 4.34
CA MET A 52 -10.34 3.79 5.00
C MET A 52 -8.88 3.39 5.24
N GLU A 53 -8.65 2.13 5.63
CA GLU A 53 -7.29 1.58 5.78
C GLU A 53 -6.55 1.57 4.44
N MET A 54 -7.21 1.13 3.36
CA MET A 54 -6.65 1.17 2.00
C MET A 54 -6.32 2.59 1.55
N LEU A 55 -7.21 3.56 1.78
CA LEU A 55 -6.94 4.97 1.45
C LEU A 55 -5.75 5.52 2.21
N LYS A 56 -5.56 5.12 3.47
CA LYS A 56 -4.38 5.50 4.25
C LYS A 56 -3.11 4.93 3.61
N GLU A 57 -3.12 3.67 3.19
CA GLU A 57 -1.97 3.06 2.51
C GLU A 57 -1.67 3.71 1.16
N CYS A 58 -2.69 4.12 0.40
CA CYS A 58 -2.51 4.89 -0.83
C CYS A 58 -1.78 6.20 -0.56
N ASN A 59 -2.25 6.97 0.43
CA ASN A 59 -1.62 8.23 0.82
C ASN A 59 -0.17 8.04 1.25
N GLU A 60 0.12 7.05 2.10
CA GLU A 60 1.49 6.75 2.53
C GLU A 60 2.41 6.36 1.35
N THR A 61 1.85 5.67 0.35
CA THR A 61 2.58 5.27 -0.85
C THR A 61 2.90 6.48 -1.73
N ILE A 62 1.92 7.37 -1.95
CA ILE A 62 2.10 8.62 -2.70
C ILE A 62 3.12 9.51 -2.01
N ASP A 63 2.96 9.77 -0.71
CA ASP A 63 3.91 10.56 0.10
C ASP A 63 5.34 10.03 -0.01
N THR A 64 5.50 8.71 -0.06
CA THR A 64 6.82 8.07 -0.20
C THR A 64 7.42 8.35 -1.57
N VAL A 65 6.62 8.34 -2.63
CA VAL A 65 7.08 8.67 -3.99
C VAL A 65 7.41 10.15 -4.09
N GLU A 66 6.55 11.04 -3.59
CA GLU A 66 6.78 12.49 -3.59
C GLU A 66 8.08 12.86 -2.89
N LYS A 67 8.35 12.30 -1.70
CA LYS A 67 9.61 12.54 -0.97
C LYS A 67 10.82 12.07 -1.75
N LYS A 68 10.72 10.93 -2.46
CA LYS A 68 11.83 10.44 -3.29
C LYS A 68 12.09 11.37 -4.47
N VAL A 69 11.03 11.92 -5.09
CA VAL A 69 11.16 12.93 -6.14
C VAL A 69 11.83 14.19 -5.61
N GLN A 70 11.39 14.69 -4.44
CA GLN A 70 12.00 15.89 -3.82
C GLN A 70 13.50 15.73 -3.51
N ILE A 71 13.92 14.57 -3.01
CA ILE A 71 15.35 14.30 -2.74
C ILE A 71 16.16 14.31 -4.05
N LEU A 72 15.60 13.75 -5.13
CA LEU A 72 16.25 13.79 -6.46
C LEU A 72 16.37 15.24 -6.99
N ASP A 73 15.38 16.09 -6.72
CA ASP A 73 15.42 17.52 -7.08
C ASP A 73 16.49 18.29 -6.27
N GLU A 74 16.68 17.97 -4.97
CA GLU A 74 17.68 18.63 -4.11
C GLU A 74 19.13 18.18 -4.40
N ASP A 75 19.34 16.92 -4.81
CA ASP A 75 20.66 16.37 -5.16
C ASP A 75 21.07 16.60 -6.64
N GLY A 76 20.20 17.23 -7.45
CA GLY A 76 20.56 17.84 -8.74
C GLY A 76 20.46 16.94 -9.98
N GLU A 77 19.22 16.67 -10.43
CA GLU A 77 18.72 16.05 -11.69
C GLU A 77 18.01 14.68 -11.46
N THR A 78 16.80 14.39 -11.94
CA THR A 78 16.08 14.72 -13.19
C THR A 78 14.61 15.08 -12.94
N HIS A 79 14.14 16.11 -13.65
CA HIS A 79 12.71 16.42 -13.90
C HIS A 79 12.28 15.84 -15.25
N GLU A 80 11.10 15.20 -15.33
CA GLU A 80 10.02 15.49 -16.30
C GLU A 80 8.71 14.84 -15.81
N PHE A 81 7.61 15.59 -15.89
CA PHE A 81 6.24 15.04 -15.93
C PHE A 81 5.82 14.94 -17.39
#